data_AF-D4XWM6-F1
#
_entry.id   AF-D4XWM6-F1
#
_cell.length_a   1.000
_cell.length_b   1.000
_cell.length_c   1.000
_cell.angle_alpha   90.00
_cell.angle_beta   90.00
_cell.angle_gamma   90.00
#
_symmetry.space_group_name_H-M   'P 1'
#
loop_
_entity.id
_entity.type
_entity.pdbx_description
1 polymer ?
#
loop_
_entity_poly.entity_id
_entity_poly.type
_entity_poly.pdbx_seq_one_letter_code
_entity_poly.pdbx_strand_id
1 'polypeptide(L)'
;MNNTNYKFLEKGFFSWTGNTAYWQDGVTPAVFYLLSGLFILAFLLIWLFKRQIKTSYDNSQSWFKKNETLTLQIVGAGILLFAILRIVMLISRNYPNMWEIIPLHLCRLTLFLTAFVLIFKKSEYLKYISIVQIGGGLVALLYPDFKFNYTFIENAIFNGVDKGPGDVVSFYLGWDNFFFIDYLLAHGFAILAPLVILIIKPMKFSVKDMLISYGLFTGILISVFFINWISYTYSTSPYWKSNYFYTGKDDVNNLSNMFGVLSHWPFNVFTFIIFGSLYLLIGTAFLLLQDYIYFNKEENGKWVFRFQKSQHAEYFRKSWWELIKKPEPVRKTIKSE
;
A
#
# COMPACT_ATOMS: atom_id res chain seq x y z
N MET A 1 16.16 -14.86 -40.72
CA MET A 1 15.83 -14.61 -39.30
C MET A 1 15.57 -13.13 -39.15
N ASN A 2 14.35 -12.72 -38.81
CA ASN A 2 14.10 -11.32 -38.46
C ASN A 2 14.85 -11.08 -37.15
N ASN A 3 15.86 -10.21 -37.17
CA ASN A 3 16.37 -9.60 -35.95
C ASN A 3 15.22 -8.75 -35.37
N THR A 4 14.31 -9.36 -34.61
CA THR A 4 13.41 -8.62 -33.73
C THR A 4 14.32 -7.86 -32.79
N ASN A 5 14.48 -6.58 -33.08
CA ASN A 5 15.40 -5.74 -32.34
C ASN A 5 14.75 -5.52 -30.97
N TYR A 6 15.24 -6.20 -29.94
CA TYR A 6 14.75 -6.14 -28.55
C TYR A 6 15.08 -4.79 -27.90
N LYS A 7 14.71 -3.69 -28.56
CA LYS A 7 14.95 -2.31 -28.09
C LYS A 7 14.32 -2.05 -26.73
N PHE A 8 13.27 -2.78 -26.37
CA PHE A 8 12.66 -2.70 -25.04
C PHE A 8 13.53 -3.33 -23.93
N LEU A 9 14.54 -4.13 -24.27
CA LEU A 9 15.53 -4.65 -23.34
C LEU A 9 16.73 -3.71 -23.15
N GLU A 10 16.85 -2.65 -23.95
CA GLU A 10 17.91 -1.65 -23.79
C GLU A 10 17.80 -0.97 -22.42
N LYS A 11 18.95 -0.74 -21.79
CA LYS A 11 19.05 -0.07 -20.48
C LYS A 11 18.79 1.42 -20.61
N GLY A 12 18.33 2.02 -19.53
CA GLY A 12 18.15 3.47 -19.42
C GLY A 12 17.33 3.85 -18.21
N PHE A 13 17.28 5.14 -17.87
CA PHE A 13 16.54 5.65 -16.71
C PHE A 13 15.09 5.18 -16.68
N PHE A 14 14.44 5.14 -17.84
CA PHE A 14 13.04 4.73 -18.01
C PHE A 14 12.86 3.25 -18.38
N SER A 15 13.94 2.47 -18.46
CA SER A 15 13.86 1.06 -18.84
C SER A 15 13.59 0.18 -17.62
N TRP A 16 12.79 -0.87 -17.81
CA TRP A 16 12.55 -1.86 -16.76
C TRP A 16 13.70 -2.87 -16.64
N THR A 17 14.60 -2.92 -17.62
CA THR A 17 15.84 -3.73 -17.57
C THR A 17 16.95 -3.09 -16.75
N GLY A 18 16.68 -1.94 -16.13
CA GLY A 18 17.63 -1.18 -15.32
C GLY A 18 18.38 -0.12 -16.12
N ASN A 19 19.36 0.50 -15.46
CA ASN A 19 20.22 1.53 -16.04
C ASN A 19 21.70 1.19 -15.77
N THR A 20 22.52 2.16 -15.39
CA THR A 20 23.96 1.96 -15.19
C THR A 20 24.29 1.39 -13.82
N ALA A 21 23.54 1.74 -12.78
CA ALA A 21 23.73 1.19 -11.45
C ALA A 21 22.97 -0.13 -11.27
N TYR A 22 23.53 -1.01 -10.45
CA TYR A 22 22.93 -2.29 -10.08
C TYR A 22 22.77 -2.41 -8.56
N TRP A 23 21.88 -3.31 -8.14
CA TRP A 23 21.69 -3.61 -6.72
C TRP A 23 22.98 -4.14 -6.07
N GLN A 24 23.78 -4.89 -6.82
CA GLN A 24 24.99 -5.54 -6.34
C GLN A 24 26.17 -4.59 -6.10
N ASP A 25 26.11 -3.34 -6.62
CA ASP A 25 27.22 -2.38 -6.52
C ASP A 25 27.38 -1.75 -5.12
N GLY A 26 26.54 -2.13 -4.15
CA GLY A 26 26.56 -1.61 -2.76
C GLY A 26 25.99 -0.20 -2.62
N VAL A 27 26.20 0.69 -3.61
CA VAL A 27 25.66 2.06 -3.61
C VAL A 27 24.14 2.05 -3.67
N THR A 28 23.55 1.26 -4.58
CA THR A 28 22.09 1.14 -4.71
C THR A 28 21.39 0.74 -3.40
N PRO A 29 21.78 -0.37 -2.72
CA PRO A 29 21.16 -0.72 -1.44
C PRO A 29 21.44 0.32 -0.36
N ALA A 30 22.63 0.95 -0.33
CA ALA A 30 22.91 2.03 0.62
C ALA A 30 21.95 3.21 0.43
N VAL A 31 21.73 3.67 -0.81
CA VAL A 31 20.78 4.73 -1.13
C VAL A 31 19.35 4.31 -0.75
N PHE A 32 18.96 3.07 -1.08
CA PHE A 32 17.63 2.55 -0.76
C PHE A 32 17.37 2.55 0.75
N TYR A 33 18.27 1.96 1.54
CA TYR A 33 18.09 1.84 2.98
C TYR A 33 18.24 3.17 3.71
N LEU A 34 19.08 4.08 3.21
CA LEU A 34 19.16 5.44 3.73
C LEU A 34 17.81 6.15 3.58
N LEU A 35 17.25 6.19 2.37
CA LEU A 35 15.98 6.87 2.12
C LEU A 35 14.79 6.17 2.81
N SER A 36 14.78 4.84 2.82
CA SER A 36 13.78 4.06 3.57
C SER A 36 13.86 4.34 5.07
N GLY A 37 15.07 4.43 5.62
CA GLY A 37 15.32 4.84 7.00
C GLY A 37 14.81 6.25 7.30
N LEU A 38 14.97 7.19 6.37
CA LEU A 38 14.41 8.54 6.50
C LEU A 38 12.88 8.54 6.48
N PHE A 39 12.21 7.73 5.64
CA PHE A 39 10.75 7.60 5.66
C PHE A 39 10.24 7.01 6.97
N ILE A 40 10.90 5.97 7.49
CA ILE A 40 10.56 5.35 8.77
C ILE A 40 10.79 6.34 9.92
N LEU A 41 11.91 7.08 9.91
CA LEU A 41 12.18 8.11 10.90
C LEU A 41 11.12 9.22 10.84
N ALA A 42 10.75 9.70 9.66
CA ALA A 42 9.69 10.68 9.48
C ALA A 42 8.34 10.16 10.00
N PHE A 43 7.99 8.91 9.73
CA PHE A 43 6.80 8.25 10.28
C PHE A 43 6.80 8.27 11.81
N LEU A 44 7.91 7.87 12.45
CA LEU A 44 8.05 7.85 13.91
C LEU A 44 7.97 9.25 14.51
N LEU A 45 8.62 10.25 13.89
CA LEU A 45 8.58 11.64 14.34
C LEU A 45 7.17 12.23 14.20
N ILE A 46 6.50 12.03 13.05
CA ILE A 46 5.12 12.50 12.86
C ILE A 46 4.19 11.86 13.88
N TRP A 47 4.34 10.56 14.14
CA TRP A 47 3.55 9.86 15.15
C TRP A 47 3.81 10.40 16.58
N LEU A 48 5.08 10.63 16.93
CA LEU A 48 5.48 11.14 18.25
C LEU A 48 4.97 12.58 18.48
N PHE A 49 5.10 13.45 17.48
CA PHE A 49 4.72 14.87 17.55
C PHE A 49 3.30 15.16 17.04
N LYS A 50 2.43 14.14 16.90
CA LYS A 50 1.08 14.27 16.33
C LYS A 50 0.22 15.36 16.99
N ARG A 51 0.35 15.55 18.30
CA ARG A 51 -0.43 16.55 19.06
C ARG A 51 0.00 17.96 18.69
N GLN A 52 1.30 18.20 18.61
CA GLN A 52 1.88 19.49 18.23
C GLN A 52 1.57 19.81 16.77
N ILE A 53 1.66 18.81 15.88
CA ILE A 53 1.27 18.95 14.48
C ILE A 53 -0.20 19.37 14.39
N LYS A 54 -1.10 18.69 15.11
CA LYS A 54 -2.53 19.01 15.13
C LYS A 54 -2.79 20.42 15.69
N THR A 55 -2.22 20.76 16.84
CA THR A 55 -2.37 22.11 17.43
C THR A 55 -1.82 23.19 16.50
N SER A 56 -0.66 22.97 15.88
CA SER A 56 -0.07 23.90 14.91
C SER A 56 -0.97 24.07 13.68
N TYR A 57 -1.50 22.97 13.15
CA TYR A 57 -2.46 23.01 12.05
C TYR A 57 -3.74 23.76 12.43
N ASP A 58 -4.29 23.51 13.62
CA ASP A 58 -5.51 24.16 14.11
C ASP A 58 -5.32 25.65 14.42
N ASN A 59 -4.11 26.08 14.79
CA ASN A 59 -3.82 27.49 15.02
C ASN A 59 -3.36 28.21 13.74
N SER A 60 -3.07 27.47 12.67
CA SER A 60 -2.59 28.02 11.42
C SER A 60 -3.66 28.85 10.71
N GLN A 61 -3.28 30.02 10.21
CA GLN A 61 -4.06 30.82 9.26
C GLN A 61 -3.68 30.54 7.81
N SER A 62 -2.95 29.44 7.56
CA SER A 62 -2.47 29.06 6.23
C SER A 62 -3.60 28.86 5.23
N TRP A 63 -3.27 29.10 3.96
CA TRP A 63 -4.16 28.82 2.84
C TRP A 63 -4.62 27.36 2.83
N PHE A 64 -3.74 26.42 3.18
CA PHE A 64 -4.03 24.98 3.25
C PHE A 64 -5.17 24.64 4.20
N LYS A 65 -5.21 25.26 5.39
CA LYS A 65 -6.29 25.03 6.35
C LYS A 65 -7.60 25.65 5.85
N LYS A 66 -7.55 26.90 5.39
CA LYS A 66 -8.73 27.61 4.85
C LYS A 66 -9.37 26.87 3.68
N ASN A 67 -8.55 26.18 2.88
CA ASN A 67 -8.96 25.40 1.72
C ASN A 67 -8.66 23.92 1.92
N GLU A 68 -8.87 23.36 3.12
CA GLU A 68 -8.50 21.96 3.44
C GLU A 68 -9.09 20.98 2.42
N THR A 69 -10.38 21.12 2.11
CA THR A 69 -11.06 20.25 1.15
C THR A 69 -10.40 20.29 -0.22
N LEU A 70 -10.15 21.49 -0.75
CA LEU A 70 -9.49 21.65 -2.04
C LEU A 70 -8.06 21.10 -2.02
N THR A 71 -7.32 21.35 -0.93
CA THR A 71 -5.96 20.82 -0.74
C THR A 71 -5.96 19.30 -0.80
N LEU A 72 -6.88 18.64 -0.09
CA LEU A 72 -7.02 17.19 -0.12
C LEU A 72 -7.40 16.68 -1.51
N GLN A 73 -8.30 17.36 -2.22
CA GLN A 73 -8.66 17.01 -3.60
C GLN A 73 -7.47 17.15 -4.56
N ILE A 74 -6.63 18.18 -4.41
CA ILE A 74 -5.39 18.37 -5.18
C ILE A 74 -4.42 17.22 -4.89
N VAL A 75 -4.24 16.84 -3.62
CA VAL A 75 -3.42 15.68 -3.26
C VAL A 75 -3.95 14.41 -3.92
N GLY A 76 -5.27 14.17 -3.87
CA GLY A 76 -5.91 13.04 -4.55
C GLY A 76 -5.69 13.05 -6.07
N ALA A 77 -5.87 14.20 -6.72
CA ALA A 77 -5.62 14.37 -8.15
C ALA A 77 -4.15 14.12 -8.51
N GLY A 78 -3.22 14.56 -7.65
CA GLY A 78 -1.79 14.28 -7.79
C GLY A 78 -1.49 12.78 -7.75
N ILE A 79 -2.08 12.03 -6.82
CA ILE A 79 -1.93 10.57 -6.76
C ILE A 79 -2.40 9.91 -8.06
N LEU A 80 -3.56 10.31 -8.60
CA LEU A 80 -4.05 9.78 -9.88
C LEU A 80 -3.13 10.14 -11.05
N LEU A 81 -2.60 11.37 -11.08
CA LEU A 81 -1.64 11.77 -12.10
C LEU A 81 -0.41 10.86 -12.09
N PHE A 82 0.20 10.60 -10.93
CA PHE A 82 1.34 9.68 -10.83
C PHE A 82 0.98 8.23 -11.19
N ALA A 83 -0.23 7.78 -10.86
CA ALA A 83 -0.71 6.47 -11.30
C ALA A 83 -0.82 6.38 -12.84
N ILE A 84 -1.37 7.41 -13.49
CA ILE A 84 -1.47 7.50 -14.96
C ILE A 84 -0.07 7.55 -15.59
N LEU A 85 0.84 8.36 -15.04
CA LEU A 85 2.22 8.43 -15.53
C LEU A 85 2.89 7.05 -15.47
N ARG A 86 2.75 6.32 -14.35
CA ARG A 86 3.25 4.94 -14.24
C ARG A 86 2.63 4.03 -15.30
N ILE A 87 1.33 4.09 -15.53
CA ILE A 87 0.64 3.29 -16.56
C ILE A 87 1.22 3.56 -17.94
N VAL A 88 1.38 4.82 -18.32
CA VAL A 88 1.99 5.21 -19.60
C VAL A 88 3.42 4.69 -19.70
N MET A 89 4.19 4.75 -18.62
CA MET A 89 5.55 4.20 -18.57
C MET A 89 5.58 2.68 -18.78
N LEU A 90 4.69 1.93 -18.13
CA LEU A 90 4.61 0.47 -18.27
C LEU A 90 4.24 0.05 -19.71
N ILE A 91 3.25 0.74 -20.30
CA ILE A 91 2.81 0.48 -21.68
C ILE A 91 3.92 0.83 -22.68
N SER A 92 4.49 2.03 -22.59
CA SER A 92 5.49 2.51 -23.57
C SER A 92 6.79 1.71 -23.58
N ARG A 93 7.06 0.93 -22.52
CA ARG A 93 8.28 0.13 -22.36
C ARG A 93 8.07 -1.36 -22.45
N ASN A 94 6.87 -1.83 -22.84
CA ASN A 94 6.52 -3.25 -22.92
C ASN A 94 6.96 -4.01 -21.66
N TYR A 95 6.52 -3.52 -20.51
CA TYR A 95 6.91 -4.06 -19.22
C TYR A 95 6.58 -5.56 -19.12
N PRO A 96 7.46 -6.40 -18.53
CA PRO A 96 7.30 -7.87 -18.54
C PRO A 96 6.02 -8.33 -17.87
N ASN A 97 5.58 -7.62 -16.82
CA ASN A 97 4.33 -7.89 -16.13
C ASN A 97 3.26 -6.88 -16.57
N MET A 98 2.74 -6.99 -17.79
CA MET A 98 1.76 -6.04 -18.34
C MET A 98 0.49 -5.91 -17.48
N TRP A 99 0.15 -6.96 -16.72
CA TRP A 99 -0.93 -6.89 -15.74
C TRP A 99 -0.71 -5.80 -14.66
N GLU A 100 0.52 -5.37 -14.36
CA GLU A 100 0.79 -4.26 -13.42
C GLU A 100 0.26 -2.89 -13.88
N ILE A 101 -0.16 -2.76 -15.14
CA ILE A 101 -0.86 -1.58 -15.64
C ILE A 101 -2.14 -1.32 -14.84
N ILE A 102 -2.82 -2.39 -14.41
CA ILE A 102 -3.98 -2.25 -13.54
C ILE A 102 -3.46 -2.19 -12.09
N PRO A 103 -3.74 -1.11 -11.32
CA PRO A 103 -3.13 -0.88 -10.01
C PRO A 103 -3.76 -1.75 -8.91
N LEU A 104 -3.88 -3.06 -9.13
CA LEU A 104 -4.46 -4.02 -8.18
C LEU A 104 -3.40 -4.67 -7.27
N HIS A 105 -2.16 -4.19 -7.25
CA HIS A 105 -1.23 -4.50 -6.16
C HIS A 105 -1.65 -3.76 -4.89
N LEU A 106 -1.47 -4.37 -3.71
CA LEU A 106 -1.96 -3.85 -2.43
C LEU A 106 -1.68 -2.34 -2.23
N CYS A 107 -0.41 -1.95 -2.23
CA CYS A 107 -0.02 -0.55 -2.00
C CYS A 107 -0.59 0.39 -3.08
N ARG A 108 -0.57 -0.03 -4.36
CA ARG A 108 -1.08 0.77 -5.49
C ARG A 108 -2.59 0.91 -5.44
N LEU A 109 -3.30 -0.15 -5.10
CA LEU A 109 -4.74 -0.16 -4.91
C LEU A 109 -5.13 0.76 -3.75
N THR A 110 -4.44 0.68 -2.61
CA THR A 110 -4.75 1.57 -1.47
C THR A 110 -4.44 3.04 -1.77
N LEU A 111 -3.39 3.34 -2.54
CA LEU A 111 -3.12 4.70 -3.03
C LEU A 111 -4.24 5.18 -3.96
N PHE A 112 -4.67 4.32 -4.89
CA PHE A 112 -5.78 4.61 -5.79
C PHE A 112 -7.08 4.87 -5.00
N LEU A 113 -7.44 4.00 -4.05
CA LEU A 113 -8.59 4.20 -3.18
C LEU A 113 -8.48 5.48 -2.34
N THR A 114 -7.29 5.79 -1.80
CA THR A 114 -7.02 7.06 -1.11
C THR A 114 -7.30 8.24 -2.03
N ALA A 115 -6.82 8.22 -3.27
CA ALA A 115 -7.06 9.29 -4.24
C ALA A 115 -8.56 9.54 -4.46
N PHE A 116 -9.34 8.48 -4.68
CA PHE A 116 -10.80 8.57 -4.82
C PHE A 116 -11.45 9.15 -3.55
N VAL A 117 -11.10 8.61 -2.39
CA VAL A 117 -11.63 9.08 -1.11
C VAL A 117 -11.37 10.58 -0.89
N LEU A 118 -10.18 11.07 -1.26
CA LEU A 118 -9.83 12.49 -1.15
C LEU A 118 -10.57 13.36 -2.19
N ILE A 119 -10.63 12.94 -3.45
CA ILE A 119 -11.31 13.67 -4.54
C ILE A 119 -12.80 13.82 -4.25
N PHE A 120 -13.46 12.75 -3.78
CA PHE A 120 -14.88 12.74 -3.46
C PHE A 120 -15.20 13.32 -2.06
N LYS A 121 -14.21 13.92 -1.39
CA LYS A 121 -14.38 14.57 -0.07
C LYS A 121 -14.90 13.62 1.01
N LYS A 122 -14.57 12.33 0.91
CA LYS A 122 -14.98 11.27 1.84
C LYS A 122 -13.86 10.85 2.79
N SER A 123 -13.01 11.82 3.20
CA SER A 123 -11.81 11.58 4.00
C SER A 123 -12.02 10.66 5.20
N GLU A 124 -13.22 10.65 5.81
CA GLU A 124 -13.64 9.75 6.88
C GLU A 124 -13.50 8.25 6.55
N TYR A 125 -13.47 7.87 5.27
CA TYR A 125 -13.27 6.49 4.82
C TYR A 125 -11.81 6.07 4.77
N LEU A 126 -10.86 7.00 4.95
CA LEU A 126 -9.44 6.65 5.04
C LEU A 126 -9.15 5.71 6.20
N LYS A 127 -9.93 5.78 7.29
CA LYS A 127 -9.78 4.86 8.43
C LYS A 127 -9.93 3.38 8.04
N TYR A 128 -10.62 3.09 6.94
CA TYR A 128 -10.82 1.71 6.50
C TYR A 128 -9.62 1.13 5.74
N ILE A 129 -8.79 1.99 5.13
CA ILE A 129 -7.68 1.60 4.24
C ILE A 129 -6.31 1.95 4.81
N SER A 130 -6.23 2.92 5.73
CA SER A 130 -4.98 3.49 6.23
C SER A 130 -4.08 2.48 6.94
N ILE A 131 -4.64 1.59 7.75
CA ILE A 131 -3.87 0.54 8.45
C ILE A 131 -3.16 -0.33 7.41
N VAL A 132 -3.92 -0.89 6.47
CA VAL A 132 -3.40 -1.73 5.37
C VAL A 132 -2.35 -1.00 4.55
N GLN A 133 -2.61 0.26 4.21
CA GLN A 133 -1.71 1.08 3.41
C GLN A 133 -0.39 1.38 4.12
N ILE A 134 -0.43 1.73 5.41
CA ILE A 134 0.76 2.02 6.22
C ILE A 134 1.60 0.76 6.39
N GLY A 135 1.02 -0.38 6.77
CA GLY A 135 1.81 -1.61 6.91
C GLY A 135 2.33 -2.16 5.60
N GLY A 136 1.52 -2.14 4.55
CA GLY A 136 1.97 -2.53 3.21
C GLY A 136 3.18 -1.71 2.77
N GLY A 137 3.13 -0.39 2.98
CA GLY A 137 4.26 0.51 2.75
C GLY A 137 5.48 0.16 3.60
N LEU A 138 5.31 -0.10 4.90
CA LEU A 138 6.42 -0.45 5.79
C LEU A 138 7.08 -1.77 5.38
N VAL A 139 6.29 -2.81 5.11
CA VAL A 139 6.82 -4.11 4.66
C VAL A 139 7.58 -3.97 3.35
N ALA A 140 7.05 -3.19 2.40
CA ALA A 140 7.70 -2.95 1.11
C ALA A 140 9.02 -2.18 1.23
N LEU A 141 9.13 -1.22 2.17
CA LEU A 141 10.39 -0.51 2.42
C LEU A 141 11.42 -1.37 3.19
N LEU A 142 10.97 -2.35 3.99
CA LEU A 142 11.86 -3.27 4.71
C LEU A 142 12.35 -4.42 3.82
N TYR A 143 11.49 -4.91 2.93
CA TYR A 143 11.75 -6.06 2.05
C TYR A 143 11.49 -5.68 0.59
N PRO A 144 12.38 -4.88 -0.03
CA PRO A 144 12.25 -4.53 -1.44
C PRO A 144 12.49 -5.74 -2.36
N ASP A 145 11.75 -5.78 -3.46
CA ASP A 145 12.06 -6.65 -4.60
C ASP A 145 12.35 -5.78 -5.84
N PHE A 146 13.62 -5.74 -6.23
CA PHE A 146 14.11 -5.01 -7.41
C PHE A 146 14.61 -5.94 -8.51
N LYS A 147 14.23 -7.22 -8.45
CA LYS A 147 14.59 -8.23 -9.46
C LYS A 147 13.44 -8.44 -10.42
N PHE A 148 13.69 -8.20 -11.70
CA PHE A 148 12.75 -8.48 -12.79
C PHE A 148 13.20 -9.69 -13.58
N ASN A 149 12.33 -10.67 -13.73
CA ASN A 149 12.58 -11.82 -14.58
C ASN A 149 11.84 -11.64 -15.90
N TYR A 150 12.56 -11.76 -17.00
CA TYR A 150 11.99 -11.81 -18.34
C TYR A 150 12.11 -13.23 -18.88
N THR A 151 10.99 -13.79 -19.34
CA THR A 151 10.96 -15.10 -20.00
C THR A 151 10.82 -14.89 -21.50
N PHE A 152 11.76 -15.42 -22.28
CA PHE A 152 11.71 -15.34 -23.73
C PHE A 152 10.54 -16.17 -24.27
N ILE A 153 9.78 -15.60 -25.20
CA ILE A 153 8.63 -16.26 -25.84
C ILE A 153 8.94 -16.75 -27.27
N GLU A 154 10.03 -16.26 -27.84
CA GLU A 154 10.53 -16.60 -29.17
C GLU A 154 12.06 -16.67 -29.14
N ASN A 155 12.66 -17.26 -30.17
CA ASN A 155 14.12 -17.31 -30.29
C ASN A 155 14.68 -15.90 -30.48
N ALA A 156 15.73 -15.57 -29.73
CA ALA A 156 16.34 -14.24 -29.70
C ALA A 156 17.85 -14.33 -29.51
N ILE A 157 18.60 -13.38 -30.07
CA ILE A 157 20.00 -13.17 -29.68
C ILE A 157 20.01 -12.04 -28.65
N PHE A 158 20.38 -12.36 -27.40
CA PHE A 158 20.49 -11.38 -26.33
C PHE A 158 21.92 -11.37 -25.78
N ASN A 159 22.58 -10.20 -25.81
CA ASN A 159 24.00 -10.05 -25.46
C ASN A 159 24.93 -11.05 -26.17
N GLY A 160 24.65 -11.35 -27.44
CA GLY A 160 25.45 -12.29 -28.24
C GLY A 160 25.22 -13.77 -27.90
N VAL A 161 24.23 -14.09 -27.06
CA VAL A 161 23.85 -15.47 -26.71
C VAL A 161 22.47 -15.78 -27.27
N ASP A 162 22.33 -16.92 -27.95
CA ASP A 162 21.04 -17.43 -28.38
C ASP A 162 20.18 -17.79 -27.15
N LYS A 163 18.97 -17.25 -27.13
CA LYS A 163 17.93 -17.48 -26.12
C LYS A 163 16.73 -18.11 -26.79
N GLY A 164 16.28 -19.23 -26.27
CA GLY A 164 15.09 -19.93 -26.73
C GLY A 164 13.84 -19.59 -25.93
N PRO A 165 12.65 -19.99 -26.43
CA PRO A 165 11.41 -19.92 -25.65
C PRO A 165 11.54 -20.63 -24.30
N GLY A 166 11.18 -19.93 -23.22
CA GLY A 166 11.27 -20.44 -21.85
C GLY A 166 12.57 -20.06 -21.12
N ASP A 167 13.59 -19.55 -21.82
CA ASP A 167 14.78 -19.04 -21.16
C ASP A 167 14.44 -17.81 -20.31
N VAL A 168 15.04 -17.72 -19.13
CA VAL A 168 14.81 -16.62 -18.18
C VAL A 168 16.07 -15.80 -18.01
N VAL A 169 15.94 -14.46 -18.10
CA VAL A 169 17.00 -13.51 -17.75
C VAL A 169 16.51 -12.60 -16.63
N SER A 170 17.37 -12.38 -15.64
CA SER A 170 17.09 -11.49 -14.52
C SER A 170 17.76 -10.13 -14.71
N PHE A 171 17.01 -9.08 -14.43
CA PHE A 171 17.46 -7.69 -14.40
C PHE A 171 17.32 -7.15 -12.98
N TYR A 172 18.25 -6.28 -12.57
CA TYR A 172 18.26 -5.64 -11.26
C TYR A 172 18.18 -4.13 -11.45
N LEU A 173 17.30 -3.47 -10.70
CA LEU A 173 17.19 -2.02 -10.76
C LEU A 173 18.20 -1.33 -9.84
N GLY A 174 18.84 -0.30 -10.38
CA GLY A 174 19.71 0.63 -9.65
C GLY A 174 18.99 1.87 -9.16
N TRP A 175 19.68 2.67 -8.34
CA TRP A 175 19.18 3.96 -7.83
C TRP A 175 18.93 5.00 -8.93
N ASP A 176 19.56 4.82 -10.09
CA ASP A 176 19.50 5.67 -11.28
C ASP A 176 18.37 5.24 -12.25
N ASN A 177 17.29 4.67 -11.72
CA ASN A 177 16.17 4.13 -12.50
C ASN A 177 14.81 4.65 -12.00
N PHE A 178 13.90 4.92 -12.92
CA PHE A 178 12.55 5.41 -12.63
C PHE A 178 11.76 4.45 -11.73
N PHE A 179 11.79 3.14 -12.00
CA PHE A 179 11.02 2.16 -11.23
C PHE A 179 11.53 2.00 -9.80
N PHE A 180 12.84 2.21 -9.59
CA PHE A 180 13.43 2.28 -8.25
C PHE A 180 12.89 3.49 -7.47
N ILE A 181 12.93 4.68 -8.09
CA ILE A 181 12.47 5.93 -7.46
C ILE A 181 10.96 5.89 -7.22
N ASP A 182 10.16 5.46 -8.20
CA ASP A 182 8.71 5.31 -8.05
C ASP A 182 8.36 4.28 -6.97
N TYR A 183 9.06 3.15 -6.88
CA TYR A 183 8.87 2.18 -5.79
C TYR A 183 9.06 2.87 -4.43
N LEU A 184 10.21 3.52 -4.23
CA LEU A 184 10.56 4.14 -2.96
C LEU A 184 9.57 5.26 -2.58
N LEU A 185 9.29 6.18 -3.51
CA LEU A 185 8.41 7.32 -3.26
C LEU A 185 6.96 6.89 -3.04
N ALA A 186 6.45 5.92 -3.81
CA ALA A 186 5.08 5.44 -3.64
C ALA A 186 4.87 4.80 -2.27
N HIS A 187 5.82 3.97 -1.81
CA HIS A 187 5.71 3.33 -0.49
C HIS A 187 5.96 4.31 0.66
N GLY A 188 6.91 5.24 0.53
CA GLY A 188 7.10 6.32 1.50
C GLY A 188 5.85 7.20 1.63
N PHE A 189 5.26 7.60 0.49
CA PHE A 189 4.01 8.36 0.47
C PHE A 189 2.82 7.57 1.04
N ALA A 190 2.75 6.27 0.74
CA ALA A 190 1.71 5.38 1.29
C ALA A 190 1.74 5.31 2.82
N ILE A 191 2.91 5.49 3.45
CA ILE A 191 3.03 5.57 4.91
C ILE A 191 2.68 6.97 5.42
N LEU A 192 3.33 8.00 4.87
CA LEU A 192 3.29 9.34 5.44
C LEU A 192 1.95 10.05 5.21
N ALA A 193 1.36 9.94 4.02
CA ALA A 193 0.14 10.65 3.66
C ALA A 193 -1.06 10.26 4.54
N PRO A 194 -1.45 8.97 4.69
CA PRO A 194 -2.56 8.62 5.56
C PRO A 194 -2.30 8.96 7.03
N LEU A 195 -1.04 8.87 7.50
CA LEU A 195 -0.69 9.26 8.87
C LEU A 195 -0.94 10.75 9.10
N VAL A 196 -0.43 11.62 8.22
CA VAL A 196 -0.66 13.07 8.32
C VAL A 196 -2.14 13.38 8.29
N ILE A 197 -2.89 12.79 7.35
CA ILE A 197 -4.34 13.04 7.21
C ILE A 197 -5.11 12.61 8.47
N LEU A 198 -4.78 11.45 9.06
CA LEU A 198 -5.41 10.97 10.30
C LEU A 198 -5.08 11.86 11.51
N ILE A 199 -3.94 12.55 11.51
CA ILE A 199 -3.58 13.49 12.57
C ILE A 199 -4.37 14.80 12.41
N ILE A 200 -4.42 15.37 11.21
CA ILE A 200 -5.14 16.64 10.98
C ILE A 200 -6.66 16.46 11.08
N LYS A 201 -7.17 15.29 10.67
CA LYS A 201 -8.59 14.89 10.72
C LYS A 201 -8.73 13.62 11.57
N PRO A 202 -8.71 13.74 12.91
CA PRO A 202 -8.83 12.58 13.79
C PRO A 202 -10.19 11.90 13.57
N MET A 203 -10.13 10.61 13.23
CA MET A 203 -11.30 9.79 12.96
C MET A 203 -11.55 8.83 14.11
N LYS A 204 -12.81 8.73 14.55
CA LYS A 204 -13.23 7.69 15.49
C LYS A 204 -13.27 6.34 14.79
N PHE A 205 -12.72 5.32 15.45
CA PHE A 205 -12.69 3.95 14.98
C PHE A 205 -13.45 3.05 15.96
N SER A 206 -14.59 2.54 15.51
CA SER A 206 -15.48 1.65 16.27
C SER A 206 -15.24 0.19 15.91
N VAL A 207 -15.87 -0.73 16.65
CA VAL A 207 -15.87 -2.17 16.31
C VAL A 207 -16.51 -2.43 14.95
N LYS A 208 -17.58 -1.69 14.62
CA LYS A 208 -18.21 -1.77 13.30
C LYS A 208 -17.23 -1.38 12.20
N ASP A 209 -16.43 -0.33 12.44
CA ASP A 209 -15.42 0.10 11.46
C ASP A 209 -14.33 -0.96 11.27
N MET A 210 -13.90 -1.60 12.35
CA MET A 210 -12.97 -2.74 12.27
C MET A 210 -13.56 -3.87 11.42
N LEU A 211 -14.80 -4.28 11.68
CA LEU A 211 -15.46 -5.33 10.89
C LEU A 211 -15.61 -4.94 9.41
N ILE A 212 -15.90 -3.67 9.12
CA ILE A 212 -15.94 -3.14 7.74
C ILE A 212 -14.56 -3.26 7.09
N SER A 213 -13.49 -2.84 7.75
CA SER A 213 -12.11 -2.98 7.24
C SER A 213 -11.75 -4.42 6.92
N TYR A 214 -12.11 -5.37 7.80
CA TYR A 214 -11.89 -6.80 7.57
C TYR A 214 -12.69 -7.33 6.39
N GLY A 215 -13.97 -6.96 6.30
CA GLY A 215 -14.84 -7.34 5.19
C GLY A 215 -14.32 -6.79 3.86
N LEU A 216 -13.88 -5.51 3.84
CA LEU A 216 -13.29 -4.88 2.66
C LEU A 216 -11.98 -5.58 2.24
N PHE A 217 -11.06 -5.81 3.17
CA PHE A 217 -9.80 -6.50 2.87
C PHE A 217 -10.05 -7.92 2.33
N THR A 218 -10.91 -8.68 3.00
CA THR A 218 -11.27 -10.05 2.59
C THR A 218 -11.95 -10.07 1.22
N GLY A 219 -12.90 -9.16 0.98
CA GLY A 219 -13.58 -9.03 -0.30
C GLY A 219 -12.65 -8.66 -1.45
N ILE A 220 -11.70 -7.73 -1.22
CA ILE A 220 -10.65 -7.39 -2.18
C ILE A 220 -9.76 -8.61 -2.46
N LEU A 221 -9.29 -9.30 -1.41
CA LEU A 221 -8.39 -10.44 -1.54
C LEU A 221 -9.03 -11.60 -2.34
N ILE A 222 -10.29 -11.91 -2.06
CA ILE A 222 -11.07 -12.90 -2.83
C ILE A 222 -11.23 -12.44 -4.29
N SER A 223 -11.54 -11.16 -4.51
CA SER A 223 -11.70 -10.61 -5.86
C SER A 223 -10.41 -10.72 -6.67
N VAL A 224 -9.26 -10.34 -6.10
CA VAL A 224 -7.96 -10.44 -6.79
C VAL A 224 -7.52 -11.89 -7.00
N PHE A 225 -7.86 -12.82 -6.09
CA PHE A 225 -7.66 -14.26 -6.30
C PHE A 225 -8.40 -14.74 -7.56
N PHE A 226 -9.68 -14.37 -7.72
CA PHE A 226 -10.44 -14.72 -8.93
C PHE A 226 -9.88 -14.04 -10.18
N ILE A 227 -9.44 -12.78 -10.09
CA ILE A 227 -8.78 -12.08 -11.21
C ILE A 227 -7.50 -12.83 -11.63
N ASN A 228 -6.66 -13.24 -10.67
CA ASN A 228 -5.47 -14.04 -10.94
C ASN A 228 -5.80 -15.40 -11.57
N TRP A 229 -6.85 -16.07 -11.08
CA TRP A 229 -7.29 -17.34 -11.65
C TRP A 229 -7.78 -17.20 -13.09
N ILE A 230 -8.62 -16.19 -13.36
CA ILE A 230 -9.14 -15.89 -14.70
C ILE A 230 -7.98 -15.51 -15.64
N SER A 231 -7.11 -14.60 -15.22
CA SER A 231 -5.97 -14.16 -16.04
C SER A 231 -5.05 -15.33 -16.36
N TYR A 232 -4.77 -16.21 -15.40
CA TYR A 232 -3.98 -17.41 -15.62
C TYR A 232 -4.62 -18.37 -16.62
N THR A 233 -5.93 -18.60 -16.50
CA THR A 233 -6.66 -19.62 -17.25
C THR A 233 -6.88 -19.21 -18.70
N TYR A 234 -7.18 -17.93 -18.94
CA TYR A 234 -7.62 -17.46 -20.26
C TYR A 234 -6.58 -16.60 -21.00
N SER A 235 -5.54 -16.10 -20.32
CA SER A 235 -4.49 -15.35 -21.02
C SER A 235 -3.60 -16.28 -21.85
N THR A 236 -3.53 -16.01 -23.15
CA THR A 236 -2.56 -16.64 -24.06
C THR A 236 -1.15 -16.09 -23.90
N SER A 237 -1.01 -14.89 -23.33
CA SER A 237 0.28 -14.23 -23.12
C SER A 237 0.76 -14.42 -21.67
N PRO A 238 2.01 -14.84 -21.43
CA PRO A 238 2.56 -14.95 -20.08
C PRO A 238 2.61 -13.59 -19.36
N TYR A 239 2.76 -12.49 -20.09
CA TYR A 239 2.82 -11.12 -19.54
C TYR A 239 1.54 -10.66 -18.85
N TRP A 240 0.42 -11.35 -19.09
CA TRP A 240 -0.90 -11.05 -18.53
C TRP A 240 -1.35 -12.07 -17.48
N LYS A 241 -0.54 -13.09 -17.17
CA LYS A 241 -0.80 -13.99 -16.05
C LYS A 241 -0.45 -13.27 -14.75
N SER A 242 -1.48 -12.76 -14.07
CA SER A 242 -1.30 -11.87 -12.93
C SER A 242 -1.00 -12.61 -11.63
N ASN A 243 -0.29 -11.92 -10.72
CA ASN A 243 -0.01 -12.40 -9.38
C ASN A 243 -0.30 -11.30 -8.33
N TYR A 244 -1.49 -10.70 -8.39
CA TYR A 244 -1.88 -9.71 -7.40
C TYR A 244 -1.92 -10.31 -6.00
N PHE A 245 -1.35 -9.59 -5.03
CA PHE A 245 -1.31 -10.00 -3.61
C PHE A 245 -0.71 -11.39 -3.40
N TYR A 246 0.11 -11.88 -4.35
CA TYR A 246 0.74 -13.19 -4.28
C TYR A 246 -0.26 -14.37 -4.20
N THR A 247 -1.50 -14.15 -4.67
CA THR A 247 -2.56 -15.17 -4.68
C THR A 247 -2.70 -15.91 -6.01
N GLY A 248 -1.75 -15.73 -6.94
CA GLY A 248 -1.71 -16.44 -8.22
C GLY A 248 -1.32 -17.92 -8.08
N LYS A 249 -1.27 -18.61 -9.21
CA LYS A 249 -0.74 -19.98 -9.27
C LYS A 249 0.76 -20.02 -8.99
N ASP A 250 1.26 -21.17 -8.56
CA ASP A 250 2.60 -21.31 -8.00
C ASP A 250 3.75 -20.97 -8.97
N ASP A 251 3.54 -21.18 -10.27
CA ASP A 251 4.50 -20.87 -11.34
C ASP A 251 4.64 -19.35 -11.59
N VAL A 252 3.61 -18.56 -11.26
CA VAL A 252 3.65 -17.09 -11.33
C VAL A 252 3.82 -16.43 -9.97
N ASN A 253 3.66 -17.20 -8.88
CA ASN A 253 3.77 -16.72 -7.51
C ASN A 253 5.18 -16.93 -6.95
N ASN A 254 5.96 -15.85 -6.90
CA ASN A 254 7.30 -15.84 -6.31
C ASN A 254 7.33 -16.09 -4.78
N LEU A 255 6.18 -16.07 -4.09
CA LEU A 255 6.06 -16.40 -2.66
C LEU A 255 5.43 -17.78 -2.39
N SER A 256 5.24 -18.62 -3.42
CA SER A 256 4.57 -19.92 -3.30
C SER A 256 5.20 -20.87 -2.28
N ASN A 257 6.51 -20.72 -2.03
CA ASN A 257 7.27 -21.56 -1.09
C ASN A 257 7.47 -20.95 0.31
N MET A 258 6.93 -19.76 0.60
CA MET A 258 7.21 -19.04 1.86
C MET A 258 6.71 -19.78 3.12
N PHE A 259 5.56 -20.46 3.03
CA PHE A 259 4.91 -21.16 4.14
C PHE A 259 4.58 -22.63 3.80
N GLY A 260 5.36 -23.24 2.88
CA GLY A 260 5.06 -24.57 2.35
C GLY A 260 3.64 -24.64 1.77
N VAL A 261 2.90 -25.71 2.06
CA VAL A 261 1.54 -25.96 1.52
C VAL A 261 0.58 -24.77 1.71
N LEU A 262 0.74 -23.99 2.78
CA LEU A 262 -0.13 -22.85 3.07
C LEU A 262 0.08 -21.66 2.10
N SER A 263 1.24 -21.54 1.46
CA SER A 263 1.50 -20.50 0.45
C SER A 263 1.29 -20.98 -0.99
N HIS A 264 0.97 -22.26 -1.19
CA HIS A 264 0.63 -22.81 -2.50
C HIS A 264 -0.83 -22.54 -2.87
N TRP A 265 -1.10 -22.44 -4.17
CA TRP A 265 -2.45 -22.32 -4.70
C TRP A 265 -3.25 -23.64 -4.49
N PRO A 266 -4.55 -23.59 -4.11
CA PRO A 266 -5.37 -22.42 -3.84
C PRO A 266 -5.35 -21.98 -2.36
N PHE A 267 -4.54 -22.61 -1.50
CA PHE A 267 -4.55 -22.36 -0.06
C PHE A 267 -4.02 -20.97 0.32
N ASN A 268 -3.16 -20.38 -0.51
CA ASN A 268 -2.59 -19.04 -0.33
C ASN A 268 -3.64 -17.95 -0.03
N VAL A 269 -4.84 -18.02 -0.62
CA VAL A 269 -5.90 -17.05 -0.35
C VAL A 269 -6.37 -17.10 1.11
N PHE A 270 -6.58 -18.30 1.66
CA PHE A 270 -7.02 -18.46 3.05
C PHE A 270 -5.91 -18.04 4.03
N THR A 271 -4.67 -18.42 3.72
CA THR A 271 -3.49 -18.03 4.49
C THR A 271 -3.35 -16.51 4.55
N PHE A 272 -3.49 -15.81 3.42
CA PHE A 272 -3.40 -14.35 3.40
C PHE A 272 -4.64 -13.65 3.97
N ILE A 273 -5.84 -14.26 3.94
CA ILE A 273 -6.99 -13.76 4.71
C ILE A 273 -6.67 -13.78 6.21
N ILE A 274 -6.13 -14.90 6.72
CA ILE A 274 -5.78 -15.05 8.14
C ILE A 274 -4.68 -14.05 8.53
N PHE A 275 -3.58 -13.99 7.77
CA PHE A 275 -2.51 -13.05 8.08
C PHE A 275 -2.94 -11.60 7.95
N GLY A 276 -3.71 -11.24 6.92
CA GLY A 276 -4.27 -9.90 6.78
C GLY A 276 -5.22 -9.54 7.92
N SER A 277 -6.00 -10.51 8.40
CA SER A 277 -6.85 -10.36 9.59
C SER A 277 -6.02 -10.07 10.84
N LEU A 278 -5.00 -10.91 11.13
CA LEU A 278 -4.08 -10.68 12.25
C LEU A 278 -3.38 -9.32 12.14
N TYR A 279 -2.95 -8.95 10.93
CA TYR A 279 -2.33 -7.68 10.64
C TYR A 279 -3.27 -6.50 10.97
N LEU A 280 -4.53 -6.56 10.54
CA LEU A 280 -5.54 -5.54 10.86
C LEU A 280 -5.85 -5.48 12.36
N LEU A 281 -5.86 -6.62 13.06
CA LEU A 281 -6.02 -6.68 14.51
C LEU A 281 -4.90 -5.92 15.22
N ILE A 282 -3.65 -6.22 14.85
CA ILE A 282 -2.46 -5.59 15.42
C ILE A 282 -2.47 -4.08 15.11
N GLY A 283 -2.73 -3.71 13.86
CA GLY A 283 -2.83 -2.30 13.47
C GLY A 283 -3.92 -1.54 14.22
N THR A 284 -5.08 -2.17 14.46
CA THR A 284 -6.14 -1.62 15.30
C THR A 284 -5.67 -1.47 16.75
N ALA A 285 -4.99 -2.47 17.31
CA ALA A 285 -4.44 -2.37 18.66
C ALA A 285 -3.46 -1.19 18.79
N PHE A 286 -2.55 -1.01 17.81
CA PHE A 286 -1.68 0.17 17.77
C PHE A 286 -2.46 1.48 17.72
N LEU A 287 -3.51 1.57 16.89
CA LEU A 287 -4.38 2.74 16.80
C LEU A 287 -5.09 3.06 18.13
N LEU A 288 -5.45 2.04 18.92
CA LEU A 288 -6.10 2.22 20.22
C LEU A 288 -5.08 2.56 21.32
N LEU A 289 -3.87 2.02 21.23
CA LEU A 289 -2.81 2.18 22.23
C LEU A 289 -2.07 3.51 22.10
N GLN A 290 -2.03 4.10 20.91
CA GLN A 290 -1.26 5.32 20.63
C GLN A 290 -1.64 6.54 21.50
N ASP A 291 -2.86 6.58 22.06
CA ASP A 291 -3.36 7.69 22.87
C ASP A 291 -2.99 7.57 24.34
N TYR A 292 -2.55 6.39 24.78
CA TYR A 292 -2.03 6.19 26.12
C TYR A 292 -0.73 6.95 26.34
N ILE A 293 0.06 7.13 25.28
CA ILE A 293 1.29 7.90 25.30
C ILE A 293 0.94 9.39 25.13
N TYR A 294 1.12 10.16 26.20
CA TYR A 294 1.06 11.62 26.17
C TYR A 294 2.47 12.16 26.02
N PHE A 295 2.71 12.81 24.88
CA PHE A 295 3.93 13.59 24.65
C PHE A 295 3.51 14.96 24.13
N ASN A 296 3.67 16.01 24.96
CA ASN A 296 3.32 17.38 24.58
C ASN A 296 4.31 18.41 25.10
N LYS A 297 4.35 19.58 24.46
CA LYS A 297 4.99 20.78 25.02
C LYS A 297 3.92 21.58 25.76
N GLU A 298 4.09 21.77 27.06
CA GLU A 298 3.18 22.56 27.89
C GLU A 298 3.34 24.07 27.62
N GLU A 299 2.39 24.87 28.11
CA GLU A 299 2.38 26.33 27.96
C GLU A 299 3.64 27.01 28.52
N ASN A 300 4.21 26.45 29.60
CA ASN A 300 5.48 26.88 30.20
C ASN A 300 6.71 26.51 29.34
N GLY A 301 6.52 25.87 28.18
CA GLY A 301 7.57 25.45 27.26
C GLY A 301 8.24 24.11 27.59
N LYS A 302 7.87 23.44 28.69
CA LYS A 302 8.45 22.15 29.09
C LYS A 302 7.84 21.00 28.31
N TRP A 303 8.67 20.02 27.96
CA TRP A 303 8.22 18.76 27.38
C TRP A 303 7.73 17.83 28.49
N VAL A 304 6.54 17.27 28.31
CA VAL A 304 5.92 16.34 29.26
C VAL A 304 5.63 15.03 28.58
N PHE A 305 6.12 13.96 29.21
CA PHE A 305 5.83 12.58 28.87
C PHE A 305 5.07 11.91 30.02
N ARG A 306 3.87 11.38 29.75
CA ARG A 306 3.09 10.63 30.75
C ARG A 306 2.18 9.60 30.11
N PHE A 307 1.75 8.62 30.89
CA PHE A 307 0.68 7.72 30.50
C PHE A 307 -0.68 8.31 30.88
N GLN A 308 -1.67 8.20 29.98
CA GLN A 308 -3.03 8.67 30.21
C GLN A 308 -4.06 7.65 29.71
N LYS A 309 -5.35 7.84 30.02
CA LYS A 309 -6.41 7.02 29.43
C LYS A 309 -6.57 7.35 27.95
N SER A 310 -6.69 6.31 27.12
CA SER A 310 -6.95 6.44 25.68
C SER A 310 -8.42 6.70 25.40
N GLN A 311 -8.72 7.83 24.75
CA GLN A 311 -10.08 8.15 24.31
C GLN A 311 -10.55 7.19 23.22
N HIS A 312 -9.64 6.81 22.31
CA HIS A 312 -9.93 5.84 21.26
C HIS A 312 -10.29 4.46 21.83
N ALA A 313 -9.54 3.97 22.82
CA ALA A 313 -9.81 2.69 23.46
C ALA A 313 -11.16 2.71 24.23
N GLU A 314 -11.48 3.81 24.91
CA GLU A 314 -12.76 3.95 25.59
C GLU A 314 -13.93 3.97 24.61
N TYR A 315 -13.81 4.70 23.51
CA TYR A 315 -14.81 4.73 22.44
C TYR A 315 -15.01 3.36 21.80
N PHE A 316 -13.92 2.67 21.45
CA PHE A 316 -13.96 1.33 20.89
C PHE A 316 -14.67 0.35 21.83
N ARG A 317 -14.31 0.35 23.12
CA ARG A 317 -14.94 -0.48 24.15
C ARG A 317 -16.45 -0.20 24.27
N LYS A 318 -16.89 1.06 24.26
CA LYS A 318 -18.32 1.42 24.29
C LYS A 318 -19.05 0.84 23.07
N SER A 319 -18.47 0.99 21.87
CA SER A 319 -19.05 0.45 20.64
C SER A 319 -19.13 -1.08 20.62
N TRP A 320 -18.23 -1.78 21.32
CA TRP A 320 -18.30 -3.24 21.51
C TRP A 320 -19.54 -3.65 22.32
N TRP A 321 -19.81 -2.95 23.42
CA TRP A 321 -20.98 -3.22 24.25
C TRP A 321 -22.28 -2.89 23.54
N GLU A 322 -22.32 -1.82 22.76
CA GLU A 322 -23.48 -1.46 21.92
C GLU A 322 -23.77 -2.52 20.85
N LEU A 323 -22.74 -3.17 20.28
CA LEU A 323 -22.92 -4.25 19.31
C LEU A 323 -23.50 -5.52 19.93
N ILE A 324 -23.14 -5.83 21.19
CA ILE A 324 -23.58 -7.04 21.90
C ILE A 324 -24.96 -6.85 22.53
N LYS A 325 -25.27 -5.67 23.06
CA LYS A 325 -26.58 -5.39 23.64
C LYS A 325 -27.63 -5.45 22.53
N LYS A 326 -28.52 -6.46 22.58
CA LYS A 326 -29.67 -6.54 21.67
C LYS A 326 -30.44 -5.20 21.75
N PRO A 327 -30.86 -4.63 20.61
CA PRO A 327 -31.72 -3.46 20.66
C PRO A 327 -32.93 -3.83 21.50
N GLU A 328 -33.18 -3.07 22.58
CA GLU A 328 -34.42 -3.24 23.32
C GLU A 328 -35.56 -3.12 22.32
N PRO A 329 -36.51 -4.09 22.30
CA PRO A 329 -37.62 -4.02 21.38
C PRO A 329 -38.29 -2.67 21.60
N VAL A 330 -38.35 -1.85 20.55
CA VAL A 330 -39.05 -0.56 20.57
C VAL A 330 -40.46 -0.89 21.04
N ARG A 331 -40.76 -0.60 22.32
CA ARG A 331 -42.12 -0.69 22.83
C ARG A 331 -42.90 0.35 22.04
N LYS A 332 -43.58 -0.10 20.98
CA LYS A 332 -44.61 0.69 20.32
C LYS A 332 -45.65 0.96 21.40
N THR A 333 -45.62 2.16 21.96
CA THR A 333 -46.75 2.70 22.71
C THR A 333 -47.89 2.83 21.70
N ILE A 334 -48.74 1.80 21.64
CA ILE A 334 -50.04 1.89 21.03
C ILE A 334 -50.78 2.92 21.88
N LYS A 335 -50.89 4.15 21.39
CA LYS A 335 -51.87 5.11 21.92
C LYS A 335 -53.24 4.54 21.54
N SER A 336 -53.97 4.03 22.53
CA SER A 336 -55.40 3.79 22.39
C SER A 336 -56.07 5.16 22.26
N GLU A 337 -56.74 5.38 21.12
CA GLU A 337 -57.67 6.50 20.91
C GLU A 337 -58.89 6.38 21.82
#